data_AF-A0A0D6Z5J7-F1
#
_entry.id   AF-A0A0D6Z5J7-F1
#
_cell.length_a   1.000
_cell.length_b   1.000
_cell.length_c   1.000
_cell.angle_alpha   90.00
_cell.angle_beta   90.00
_cell.angle_gamma   90.00
#
_symmetry.space_group_name_H-M   'P 1'
#
loop_
_entity.id
_entity.type
_entity.pdbx_description
1 polymer ?
#
loop_
_entity_poly.entity_id
_entity_poly.type
_entity_poly.pdbx_seq_one_letter_code
_entity_poly.pdbx_strand_id
1 'polypeptide(L)'
;MDEEERAAFLESFTADNKRSLVGFAVLGGVFSEGIDLKGDRLNGVVVVGVGLPQIGFERDLIKKHFAGIGKNGYDYAYVFPGMNKVLQAGGRLIRSEKDTGRIVLIDDRYLLPKYQALLPNNWKNFTLW
;
A
#
# COMPACT_ATOMS: atom_id res chain seq x y z
N MET A 1 -5.99 6.17 -17.18
CA MET A 1 -5.46 7.44 -16.69
C MET A 1 -4.19 7.70 -17.43
N ASP A 2 -4.23 8.65 -18.35
CA ASP A 2 -3.01 9.13 -18.99
C ASP A 2 -2.18 9.98 -18.00
N GLU A 3 -1.01 10.44 -18.44
CA GLU A 3 -0.09 11.17 -17.56
C GLU A 3 -0.64 12.56 -17.18
N GLU A 4 -1.46 13.17 -18.03
CA GLU A 4 -2.07 14.49 -17.79
C GLU A 4 -3.16 14.39 -16.72
N GLU A 5 -4.05 13.40 -16.83
CA GLU A 5 -5.06 13.09 -15.82
C GLU A 5 -4.40 12.77 -14.46
N ARG A 6 -3.22 12.12 -14.49
CA ARG A 6 -2.43 11.84 -13.28
C ARG A 6 -1.90 13.09 -12.62
N ALA A 7 -1.27 13.96 -13.40
CA ALA A 7 -0.74 15.22 -12.90
C ALA A 7 -1.87 16.07 -12.30
N ALA A 8 -2.99 16.23 -13.02
CA ALA A 8 -4.14 16.99 -12.55
C ALA A 8 -4.75 16.43 -11.26
N PHE A 9 -4.84 15.10 -11.14
CA PHE A 9 -5.29 14.47 -9.90
C PHE A 9 -4.35 14.79 -8.74
N LEU A 10 -3.02 14.69 -8.94
CA LEU A 10 -2.04 14.97 -7.88
C LEU A 10 -2.04 16.45 -7.49
N GLU A 11 -2.20 17.35 -8.44
CA GLU A 11 -2.29 18.80 -8.21
C GLU A 11 -3.53 19.18 -7.38
N SER A 12 -4.59 18.38 -7.40
CA SER A 12 -5.77 18.62 -6.54
C SER A 12 -5.48 18.45 -5.05
N PHE A 13 -4.42 17.73 -4.67
CA PHE A 13 -3.99 17.56 -3.28
C PHE A 13 -3.12 18.73 -2.82
N THR A 14 -3.78 19.85 -2.48
CA THR A 14 -3.13 21.03 -1.91
C THR A 14 -3.37 21.13 -0.40
N ALA A 15 -2.45 21.82 0.30
CA ALA A 15 -2.51 21.98 1.75
C ALA A 15 -3.61 22.96 2.20
N ASP A 16 -4.08 23.83 1.31
CA ASP A 16 -5.07 24.89 1.54
C ASP A 16 -6.50 24.49 1.12
N ASN A 17 -6.72 23.20 0.87
CA ASN A 17 -8.04 22.68 0.52
C ASN A 17 -9.07 23.01 1.62
N LYS A 18 -10.08 23.83 1.25
CA LYS A 18 -11.16 24.26 2.18
C LYS A 18 -12.10 23.14 2.59
N ARG A 19 -12.07 22.00 1.91
CA ARG A 19 -12.87 20.81 2.16
C ARG A 19 -11.98 19.58 2.12
N SER A 20 -12.38 18.53 2.82
CA SER A 20 -11.70 17.23 2.74
C SER A 20 -11.76 16.68 1.32
N LEU A 21 -10.60 16.32 0.77
CA LEU A 21 -10.47 15.64 -0.51
C LEU A 21 -10.12 14.17 -0.26
N VAL A 22 -10.82 13.27 -0.96
CA VAL A 22 -10.51 11.83 -0.96
C VAL A 22 -10.29 11.40 -2.39
N GLY A 23 -9.10 10.86 -2.66
CA GLY A 23 -8.76 10.29 -3.95
C GLY A 23 -8.80 8.77 -3.92
N PHE A 24 -9.34 8.18 -4.98
CA PHE A 24 -9.38 6.73 -5.15
C PHE A 24 -8.33 6.31 -6.16
N ALA A 25 -7.51 5.33 -5.79
CA ALA A 25 -6.47 4.78 -6.63
C ALA A 25 -6.38 3.26 -6.48
N VAL A 26 -5.94 2.58 -7.54
CA VAL A 26 -5.72 1.13 -7.52
C VAL A 26 -4.33 0.82 -6.96
N LEU A 27 -4.29 -0.10 -5.99
CA LEU A 27 -3.06 -0.55 -5.37
C LEU A 27 -2.18 -1.31 -6.39
N GLY A 28 -0.94 -0.85 -6.58
CA GLY A 28 -0.05 -1.39 -7.62
C GLY A 28 -0.26 -0.79 -9.00
N GLY A 29 -1.12 0.22 -9.15
CA GLY A 29 -1.26 1.00 -10.38
C GLY A 29 -0.26 2.15 -10.45
N VAL A 30 -0.46 3.07 -11.40
CA VAL A 30 0.41 4.25 -11.63
C VAL A 30 0.54 5.16 -10.38
N PHE A 31 -0.33 4.96 -9.38
CA PHE A 31 -0.29 5.66 -8.10
C PHE A 31 0.63 5.02 -7.04
N SER A 32 0.99 3.74 -7.15
CA SER A 32 1.93 3.15 -6.19
C SER A 32 3.38 3.57 -6.42
N GLU A 33 3.69 4.08 -7.63
CA GLU A 33 5.03 4.47 -8.05
C GLU A 33 5.11 6.00 -8.23
N GLY A 34 6.18 6.61 -7.68
CA GLY A 34 6.54 8.00 -8.00
C GLY A 34 5.68 9.14 -7.42
N ILE A 35 4.67 8.90 -6.57
CA ILE A 35 3.91 10.00 -5.96
C ILE A 35 4.70 10.66 -4.83
N ASP A 36 4.88 11.97 -4.94
CA ASP A 36 5.55 12.84 -3.97
C ASP A 36 4.60 13.96 -3.53
N LEU A 37 3.65 13.61 -2.65
CA LEU A 37 2.80 14.58 -1.96
C LEU A 37 3.52 15.03 -0.69
N LYS A 38 4.31 16.11 -0.77
CA LYS A 38 5.11 16.62 0.36
C LYS A 38 4.27 17.39 1.37
N GLY A 39 4.61 17.23 2.65
CA GLY A 39 4.05 17.99 3.77
C GLY A 39 2.58 17.66 4.03
N ASP A 40 1.80 18.68 4.41
CA ASP A 40 0.39 18.52 4.85
C ASP A 40 -0.61 18.16 3.74
N ARG A 41 -0.12 17.89 2.52
CA ARG A 41 -0.96 17.55 1.36
C ARG A 41 -1.58 16.17 1.45
N LEU A 42 -1.01 15.27 2.26
CA LEU A 42 -1.53 13.93 2.49
C LEU A 42 -1.54 13.64 4.00
N ASN A 43 -2.72 13.63 4.61
CA ASN A 43 -2.91 13.41 6.04
C ASN A 43 -3.44 12.00 6.38
N GLY A 44 -3.79 11.21 5.36
CA GLY A 44 -4.28 9.85 5.56
C GLY A 44 -4.12 8.94 4.36
N VAL A 45 -3.92 7.65 4.62
CA VAL A 45 -3.91 6.59 3.62
C VAL A 45 -4.85 5.48 4.09
N VAL A 46 -5.79 5.08 3.22
CA VAL A 46 -6.69 3.96 3.46
C VAL A 46 -6.37 2.87 2.44
N VAL A 47 -5.99 1.69 2.92
CA VAL A 47 -5.72 0.51 2.09
C VAL A 47 -6.80 -0.52 2.34
N VAL A 48 -7.56 -0.86 1.30
CA VAL A 48 -8.62 -1.87 1.36
C VAL A 48 -8.11 -3.18 0.74
N GLY A 49 -8.04 -4.23 1.55
CA GLY A 49 -7.45 -5.52 1.16
C GLY A 49 -5.91 -5.53 1.21
N VAL A 50 -5.31 -6.70 1.00
CA VAL A 50 -3.83 -6.89 1.08
C VAL A 50 -3.10 -6.85 -0.27
N GLY A 51 -3.75 -6.35 -1.33
CA GLY A 51 -3.11 -6.11 -2.63
C GLY A 51 -2.58 -7.34 -3.35
N LEU A 52 -3.18 -8.52 -3.12
CA LEU A 52 -2.70 -9.76 -3.74
C LEU A 52 -2.64 -9.63 -5.28
N PRO A 53 -1.57 -10.12 -5.92
CA PRO A 53 -1.52 -10.23 -7.37
C PRO A 53 -2.66 -11.09 -7.94
N GLN A 54 -3.05 -10.80 -9.17
CA GLN A 54 -3.96 -11.66 -9.92
C GLN A 54 -3.34 -13.04 -10.15
N ILE A 55 -4.20 -14.07 -10.20
CA ILE A 55 -3.79 -15.43 -10.54
C ILE A 55 -3.35 -15.46 -12.00
N GLY A 56 -2.28 -16.20 -12.29
CA GLY A 56 -1.78 -16.34 -13.65
C GLY A 56 -0.59 -17.28 -13.75
N PHE A 57 -0.23 -17.63 -14.98
CA PHE A 57 0.84 -18.59 -15.26
C PHE A 57 2.17 -18.21 -14.60
N GLU A 58 2.56 -16.94 -14.66
CA GLU A 58 3.77 -16.44 -14.01
C GLU A 58 3.75 -16.63 -12.49
N ARG A 59 2.59 -16.39 -11.85
CA ARG A 59 2.43 -16.58 -10.39
C ARG A 59 2.52 -18.03 -10.00
N ASP A 60 1.96 -18.92 -10.81
CA ASP A 60 2.07 -20.36 -10.59
C ASP A 60 3.50 -20.86 -10.78
N LEU A 61 4.25 -20.29 -11.72
CA LEU A 61 5.65 -20.62 -11.93
C LEU A 61 6.50 -20.20 -10.71
N ILE A 62 6.31 -18.98 -10.21
CA ILE A 62 6.96 -18.49 -8.97
C ILE A 62 6.58 -19.39 -7.78
N LYS A 63 5.30 -19.70 -7.62
CA LYS A 63 4.81 -20.57 -6.54
C LYS A 63 5.46 -21.94 -6.58
N LYS A 64 5.51 -22.58 -7.75
CA LYS A 64 6.13 -23.90 -7.94
C LYS A 64 7.63 -23.87 -7.67
N HIS A 65 8.32 -22.84 -8.17
CA HIS A 65 9.77 -22.68 -7.95
C HIS A 65 10.10 -22.60 -6.45
N PHE A 66 9.45 -21.69 -5.72
CA PHE A 66 9.71 -21.50 -4.29
C PHE A 66 9.28 -22.71 -3.44
N ALA A 67 8.20 -23.40 -3.83
CA ALA A 67 7.83 -24.66 -3.20
C ALA A 67 8.89 -25.76 -3.44
N GLY A 68 9.46 -25.85 -4.64
CA GLY A 68 10.50 -26.84 -4.98
C GLY A 68 11.80 -26.69 -4.22
N ILE A 69 12.10 -25.49 -3.71
CA ILE A 69 13.27 -25.22 -2.84
C ILE A 69 12.92 -25.21 -1.34
N GLY A 70 11.78 -25.78 -0.96
CA GLY A 70 11.37 -25.94 0.45
C GLY A 70 10.84 -24.66 1.13
N LYS A 71 10.49 -23.62 0.36
CA LYS A 71 9.89 -22.38 0.90
C LYS A 71 8.38 -22.37 0.69
N ASN A 72 7.68 -21.46 1.38
CA ASN A 72 6.25 -21.25 1.16
C ASN A 72 6.01 -20.55 -0.19
N GLY A 73 5.75 -21.33 -1.24
CA GLY A 73 5.53 -20.79 -2.59
C GLY A 73 4.36 -19.80 -2.68
N TYR A 74 3.33 -19.94 -1.86
CA TYR A 74 2.20 -19.00 -1.85
C TYR A 74 2.62 -17.64 -1.31
N ASP A 75 3.42 -17.61 -0.24
CA ASP A 75 3.86 -16.36 0.35
C ASP A 75 4.75 -15.56 -0.62
N TYR A 76 5.65 -16.24 -1.33
CA TYR A 76 6.50 -15.61 -2.35
C TYR A 76 5.74 -15.15 -3.60
N ALA A 77 4.75 -15.92 -4.06
CA ALA A 77 4.00 -15.57 -5.26
C ALA A 77 2.94 -14.48 -5.01
N TYR A 78 2.34 -14.44 -3.82
CA TYR A 78 1.15 -13.64 -3.53
C TYR A 78 1.30 -12.70 -2.33
N VAL A 79 1.70 -13.21 -1.16
CA VAL A 79 1.67 -12.42 0.10
C VAL A 79 2.72 -11.32 0.12
N PHE A 80 4.00 -11.65 -0.13
CA PHE A 80 5.06 -10.64 -0.11
C PHE A 80 4.88 -9.58 -1.20
N PRO A 81 4.53 -9.94 -2.45
CA PRO A 81 4.23 -8.94 -3.48
C PRO A 81 3.05 -8.03 -3.09
N GLY A 82 1.99 -8.58 -2.49
CA GLY A 82 0.84 -7.79 -2.04
C GLY A 82 1.23 -6.83 -0.91
N MET A 83 1.93 -7.33 0.09
CA MET A 83 2.41 -6.51 1.21
C MET A 83 3.38 -5.43 0.77
N ASN A 84 4.26 -5.68 -0.21
CA ASN A 84 5.13 -4.64 -0.76
C ASN A 84 4.33 -3.45 -1.30
N LYS A 85 3.21 -3.70 -1.99
CA LYS A 85 2.33 -2.62 -2.46
C LYS A 85 1.69 -1.87 -1.31
N VAL A 86 1.20 -2.57 -0.28
CA VAL A 86 0.62 -1.96 0.93
C VAL A 86 1.63 -1.04 1.61
N LEU A 87 2.86 -1.52 1.80
CA LEU A 87 3.94 -0.76 2.43
C LEU A 87 4.35 0.44 1.59
N GLN A 88 4.41 0.29 0.27
CA GLN A 88 4.68 1.41 -0.64
C GLN A 88 3.58 2.47 -0.60
N ALA A 89 2.31 2.07 -0.48
CA ALA A 89 1.18 2.99 -0.37
C ALA A 89 1.19 3.75 0.98
N GLY A 90 1.30 3.03 2.10
CA GLY A 90 1.32 3.67 3.42
C GLY A 90 2.61 4.45 3.70
N GLY A 91 3.74 4.03 3.13
CA GLY A 91 5.02 4.75 3.21
C GLY A 91 5.04 6.10 2.48
N ARG A 92 3.97 6.46 1.75
CA ARG A 92 3.81 7.81 1.19
C ARG A 92 3.41 8.84 2.24
N LEU A 93 2.85 8.40 3.37
CA LEU A 93 2.28 9.30 4.37
C LEU A 93 3.33 10.05 5.18
N ILE A 94 4.48 9.42 5.46
CA ILE A 94 5.55 10.00 6.29
C ILE A 94 6.82 10.11 5.43
N ARG A 95 7.22 11.32 5.08
CA ARG A 95 8.39 11.62 4.22
C ARG A 95 9.42 12.53 4.89
N SER A 96 9.02 13.26 5.92
CA SER A 96 9.86 14.07 6.78
C SER A 96 9.61 13.76 8.25
N GLU A 97 10.52 14.16 9.13
CA GLU A 97 10.39 14.00 10.59
C GLU A 97 9.21 14.78 11.18
N LYS A 98 8.67 15.75 10.43
CA LYS A 98 7.55 16.60 10.86
C LYS A 98 6.21 16.11 10.35
N ASP A 99 6.19 15.14 9.44
CA ASP A 99 4.96 14.66 8.84
C ASP A 99 4.17 13.83 9.85
N THR A 100 2.86 14.02 9.86
CA THR A 100 1.94 13.22 10.69
C THR A 100 0.74 12.81 9.86
N GLY A 101 0.12 11.69 10.23
CA GLY A 101 -1.09 11.23 9.56
C GLY A 101 -1.60 9.91 10.08
N ARG A 102 -2.68 9.40 9.47
CA ARG A 102 -3.27 8.10 9.81
C ARG A 102 -3.23 7.11 8.65
N ILE A 103 -2.81 5.88 8.93
CA ILE A 103 -2.96 4.74 8.01
C ILE A 103 -4.10 3.87 8.52
N VAL A 104 -5.03 3.55 7.63
CA VAL A 104 -6.13 2.62 7.90
C VAL A 104 -5.97 1.42 6.97
N LEU A 105 -5.82 0.24 7.56
CA LEU A 105 -5.70 -1.03 6.85
C LEU A 105 -6.99 -1.83 7.04
N ILE A 106 -7.73 -2.06 5.97
CA ILE A 106 -9.06 -2.69 6.01
C ILE A 106 -8.96 -4.09 5.40
N ASP A 107 -8.66 -5.08 6.24
CA ASP A 107 -8.75 -6.53 5.95
C ASP A 107 -8.42 -7.34 7.21
N ASP A 108 -9.18 -8.38 7.54
CA ASP A 108 -8.90 -9.23 8.71
C ASP A 108 -7.53 -9.91 8.65
N ARG A 109 -6.98 -10.10 7.44
CA ARG A 109 -5.64 -10.70 7.27
C ARG A 109 -4.56 -9.89 7.96
N TYR A 110 -4.72 -8.58 8.13
CA TYR A 110 -3.76 -7.75 8.88
C TYR A 110 -3.65 -8.15 10.36
N LEU A 111 -4.65 -8.86 10.90
CA LEU A 111 -4.66 -9.36 12.27
C LEU A 111 -3.93 -10.70 12.42
N LEU A 112 -3.64 -11.39 11.31
CA LEU A 112 -2.91 -12.66 11.35
C LEU A 112 -1.43 -12.43 11.67
N PRO A 113 -0.79 -13.29 12.51
CA PRO A 113 0.62 -13.12 12.91
C PRO A 113 1.58 -12.96 11.72
N LYS A 114 1.32 -13.70 10.63
CA LYS A 114 2.11 -13.61 9.40
C LYS A 114 2.13 -12.21 8.79
N TYR A 115 0.99 -11.52 8.76
CA TYR A 115 0.89 -10.18 8.17
C TYR A 115 1.44 -9.14 9.14
N GLN A 116 1.17 -9.26 10.44
CA GLN A 116 1.74 -8.36 11.45
C GLN A 116 3.27 -8.41 11.48
N ALA A 117 3.88 -9.58 11.23
CA ALA A 117 5.32 -9.74 11.13
C ALA A 117 5.93 -8.96 9.95
N LEU A 118 5.13 -8.69 8.90
CA LEU A 118 5.54 -7.93 7.72
C LEU A 118 5.29 -6.42 7.86
N LEU A 119 4.57 -5.99 8.90
CA LEU A 119 4.32 -4.57 9.15
C LEU A 119 5.54 -3.91 9.83
N PRO A 120 5.86 -2.65 9.47
CA PRO A 120 6.85 -1.84 10.15
C PRO A 120 6.53 -1.72 11.64
N ASN A 121 7.57 -1.65 12.48
CA ASN A 121 7.38 -1.58 13.94
C ASN A 121 6.54 -0.37 14.39
N ASN A 122 6.69 0.77 13.71
CA ASN A 122 5.91 1.98 13.97
C ASN A 122 4.43 1.86 13.59
N TRP A 123 4.01 0.80 12.91
CA TRP A 123 2.59 0.54 12.57
C TRP A 123 1.94 -0.48 13.51
N LYS A 124 2.73 -1.18 14.34
CA LYS A 124 2.23 -2.27 15.20
C LYS A 124 1.40 -1.79 16.38
N ASN A 125 1.53 -0.53 16.78
CA ASN A 125 0.67 0.07 17.79
C ASN A 125 -0.60 0.64 17.11
N PHE A 126 -1.54 -0.23 16.77
CA PHE A 126 -2.79 0.14 16.09
C PHE A 126 -4.00 -0.08 17.01
N THR A 127 -5.11 0.56 16.66
CA THR A 127 -6.41 0.41 17.31
C THR A 127 -7.36 -0.33 16.39
N LEU A 128 -8.21 -1.19 16.98
CA LEU A 128 -9.35 -1.79 16.29
C LEU A 128 -10.58 -0.93 16.56
N TRP A 129 -11.38 -0.73 15.53
CA TRP A 129 -12.60 0.08 15.56
C TRP A 129 -13.83 -0.83 15.52
#